data_AF-A0A919AV52-F1
#
_entry.id   AF-A0A919AV52-F1
#
_cell.length_a   1.000
_cell.length_b   1.000
_cell.length_c   1.000
_cell.angle_alpha   90.00
_cell.angle_beta   90.00
_cell.angle_gamma   90.00
#
_symmetry.space_group_name_H-M   'P 1'
#
loop_
_entity.id
_entity.type
_entity.pdbx_description
1 polymer ?
#
loop_
_entity_poly.entity_id
_entity_poly.type
_entity_poly.pdbx_seq_one_letter_code
_entity_poly.pdbx_strand_id
1 'polypeptide(L)'
;MSGPLHEYGWLGSMSSFASEWAQLKREATADAGMHLAGVGGNSGGSGWVSSDRKAWSAAGHGVGRLAGNVKTALTGLEDGQKGANASGVQSAVAQAEVYETWKTYLNALSGRCGQIQGRLEKAGNGQYKNDEAIKTDFDGMEAMYKDTPAVGGDQKAR
;
A
#
# COMPACT_ATOMS: atom_id res chain seq x y z
N MET A 1 -35.74 54.56 -8.91
CA MET A 1 -35.62 53.39 -9.79
C MET A 1 -34.52 52.52 -9.22
N SER A 2 -34.90 51.46 -8.51
CA SER A 2 -33.98 50.45 -7.96
C SER A 2 -33.48 49.54 -9.08
N GLY A 3 -32.18 49.27 -9.09
CA GLY A 3 -31.56 48.17 -9.84
C GLY A 3 -30.52 47.50 -8.95
N PRO A 4 -30.57 46.17 -8.75
CA PRO A 4 -29.69 45.49 -7.82
C PRO A 4 -28.30 45.24 -8.43
N LEU A 5 -27.27 45.48 -7.62
CA LEU A 5 -25.89 45.09 -7.89
C LEU A 5 -25.81 43.55 -7.75
N HIS A 6 -25.62 42.86 -8.88
CA HIS A 6 -25.19 41.47 -8.87
C HIS A 6 -23.72 41.43 -8.40
N GLU A 7 -23.52 41.18 -7.11
CA GLU A 7 -22.25 40.68 -6.59
C GLU A 7 -21.97 39.31 -7.23
N TYR A 8 -20.96 39.27 -8.09
CA TYR A 8 -20.50 38.05 -8.74
C TYR A 8 -19.81 37.16 -7.72
N GLY A 9 -20.26 35.91 -7.66
CA GLY A 9 -19.81 34.90 -6.71
C GLY A 9 -18.37 34.46 -6.95
N TRP A 10 -17.46 35.04 -6.18
CA TRP A 10 -16.03 34.70 -6.17
C TRP A 10 -15.62 33.75 -5.03
N LEU A 11 -16.57 32.97 -4.50
CA LEU A 11 -16.30 31.95 -3.46
C LEU A 11 -16.35 30.50 -3.98
N GLY A 12 -16.47 30.31 -5.29
CA GLY A 12 -16.72 28.99 -5.90
C GLY A 12 -15.50 28.09 -6.16
N SER A 13 -14.25 28.58 -6.02
CA SER A 13 -13.08 27.82 -6.53
C SER A 13 -11.90 27.66 -5.56
N MET A 14 -11.94 28.22 -4.34
CA MET A 14 -10.81 28.12 -3.38
C MET A 14 -10.99 27.04 -2.30
N SER A 15 -12.11 26.32 -2.30
CA SER A 15 -12.35 25.18 -1.42
C SER A 15 -11.94 23.83 -2.04
N SER A 16 -11.46 23.79 -3.29
CA SER A 16 -11.20 22.54 -4.00
C SER A 16 -9.95 21.84 -3.48
N PHE A 17 -8.78 22.50 -3.43
CA PHE A 17 -7.53 21.78 -3.13
C PHE A 17 -7.53 21.12 -1.76
N ALA A 18 -7.98 21.80 -0.70
CA ALA A 18 -8.03 21.20 0.63
C ALA A 18 -9.03 20.03 0.70
N SER A 19 -10.15 20.14 -0.02
CA SER A 19 -11.18 19.11 -0.09
C SER A 19 -10.74 17.92 -0.94
N GLU A 20 -10.11 18.18 -2.07
CA GLU A 20 -9.48 17.23 -3.00
C GLU A 20 -8.31 16.52 -2.30
N TRP A 21 -7.46 17.26 -1.59
CA TRP A 21 -6.38 16.70 -0.79
C TRP A 21 -6.90 15.86 0.38
N ALA A 22 -7.97 16.31 1.04
CA ALA A 22 -8.62 15.51 2.08
C ALA A 22 -9.29 14.27 1.49
N GLN A 23 -9.86 14.34 0.29
CA GLN A 23 -10.43 13.22 -0.42
C GLN A 23 -9.36 12.23 -0.84
N LEU A 24 -8.27 12.69 -1.45
CA LEU A 24 -7.13 11.88 -1.87
C LEU A 24 -6.47 11.19 -0.66
N LYS A 25 -6.37 11.87 0.48
CA LYS A 25 -5.96 11.26 1.76
C LYS A 25 -6.95 10.20 2.25
N ARG A 26 -8.26 10.46 2.18
CA ARG A 26 -9.32 9.52 2.58
C ARG A 26 -9.40 8.31 1.65
N GLU A 27 -9.23 8.49 0.36
CA GLU A 27 -9.17 7.42 -0.64
C GLU A 27 -7.89 6.61 -0.45
N ALA A 28 -6.76 7.27 -0.18
CA ALA A 28 -5.53 6.58 0.19
C ALA A 28 -5.67 5.79 1.49
N THR A 29 -6.38 6.27 2.52
CA THR A 29 -6.63 5.50 3.76
C THR A 29 -7.77 4.48 3.65
N ALA A 30 -8.76 4.69 2.78
CA ALA A 30 -9.83 3.74 2.53
C ALA A 30 -9.36 2.58 1.63
N ASP A 31 -8.49 2.86 0.65
CA ASP A 31 -7.83 1.86 -0.19
C ASP A 31 -6.60 1.24 0.50
N ALA A 32 -5.96 1.98 1.42
CA ALA A 32 -5.09 1.45 2.46
C ALA A 32 -5.90 0.98 3.68
N GLY A 33 -6.81 0.04 3.44
CA GLY A 33 -7.02 -1.08 4.36
C GLY A 33 -5.71 -1.85 4.55
N MET A 34 -4.65 -1.17 5.01
CA MET A 34 -3.38 -1.71 5.49
C MET A 34 -3.67 -2.30 6.87
N HIS A 35 -4.49 -3.33 6.90
CA HIS A 35 -4.31 -4.37 7.88
C HIS A 35 -3.05 -5.12 7.44
N LEU A 36 -1.87 -4.61 7.81
CA LEU A 36 -0.72 -5.50 8.01
C LEU A 36 -1.25 -6.61 8.91
N ALA A 37 -1.28 -7.85 8.41
CA ALA A 37 -1.95 -8.98 9.05
C ALA A 37 -1.68 -8.99 10.57
N GLY A 38 -2.71 -8.57 11.31
CA GLY A 38 -2.61 -8.22 12.72
C GLY A 38 -3.78 -7.29 13.06
N VAL A 39 -4.74 -7.81 13.83
CA VAL A 39 -5.95 -7.11 14.31
C VAL A 39 -7.13 -7.10 13.32
N GLY A 40 -7.69 -8.29 13.11
CA GLY A 40 -9.14 -8.51 13.12
C GLY A 40 -9.43 -9.42 14.32
N GLY A 41 -10.30 -8.99 15.24
CA GLY A 41 -10.34 -9.44 16.63
C GLY A 41 -10.46 -10.95 16.88
N ASN A 42 -9.50 -11.49 17.63
CA ASN A 42 -9.77 -12.16 18.90
C ASN A 42 -8.51 -12.07 19.79
N SER A 43 -8.72 -11.77 21.06
CA SER A 43 -7.69 -11.60 22.08
C SER A 43 -6.74 -12.78 22.23
N GLY A 44 -5.43 -12.50 22.28
CA GLY A 44 -4.41 -13.38 22.86
C GLY A 44 -3.61 -14.19 21.84
N GLY A 45 -2.47 -13.67 21.42
CA GLY A 45 -1.47 -14.42 20.66
C GLY A 45 -0.37 -13.50 20.18
N SER A 46 0.87 -13.78 20.58
CA SER A 46 2.09 -13.12 20.11
C SER A 46 2.05 -12.93 18.59
N GLY A 47 2.28 -11.71 18.11
CA GLY A 47 2.25 -11.33 16.70
C GLY A 47 3.18 -12.19 15.86
N TRP A 48 2.65 -13.29 15.34
CA TRP A 48 3.31 -14.10 14.33
C TRP A 48 3.02 -13.47 12.98
N VAL A 49 4.05 -13.21 12.20
CA VAL A 49 3.88 -12.87 10.79
C VAL A 49 3.18 -14.06 10.15
N SER A 50 1.92 -13.91 9.72
CA SER A 50 1.18 -15.01 9.09
C SER A 50 2.06 -15.64 8.03
N SER A 51 2.34 -16.94 8.20
CA SER A 51 3.11 -17.74 7.27
C SER A 51 2.24 -18.09 6.04
N ASP A 52 1.47 -17.13 5.55
CA ASP A 52 0.52 -17.34 4.47
C ASP A 52 0.98 -16.52 3.27
N ARG A 53 1.27 -17.22 2.16
CA ARG A 53 1.56 -16.61 0.86
C ARG A 53 0.54 -15.53 0.51
N LYS A 54 -0.75 -15.74 0.82
CA LYS A 54 -1.83 -14.78 0.55
C LYS A 54 -1.62 -13.47 1.32
N ALA A 55 -1.17 -13.53 2.57
CA ALA A 55 -0.92 -12.33 3.38
C ALA A 55 0.24 -11.50 2.78
N TRP A 56 1.33 -12.17 2.39
CA TRP A 56 2.46 -11.53 1.73
C TRP A 56 2.09 -10.91 0.37
N SER A 57 1.34 -11.65 -0.46
CA SER A 57 0.86 -11.14 -1.75
C SER A 57 -0.10 -9.97 -1.57
N ALA A 58 -1.04 -10.03 -0.61
CA ALA A 58 -1.96 -8.94 -0.32
C ALA A 58 -1.23 -7.67 0.13
N ALA A 59 -0.24 -7.81 1.02
CA ALA A 59 0.61 -6.69 1.44
C ALA A 59 1.40 -6.11 0.27
N GLY A 60 1.97 -6.97 -0.59
CA GLY A 60 2.65 -6.55 -1.83
C GLY A 60 1.74 -5.74 -2.74
N HIS A 61 0.52 -6.23 -3.00
CA HIS A 61 -0.48 -5.51 -3.81
C HIS A 61 -0.87 -4.17 -3.19
N GLY A 62 -1.08 -4.09 -1.87
CA GLY A 62 -1.40 -2.83 -1.20
C GLY A 62 -0.29 -1.78 -1.36
N VAL A 63 0.97 -2.18 -1.18
CA VAL A 63 2.12 -1.28 -1.41
C VAL A 63 2.25 -0.90 -2.89
N GLY A 64 1.95 -1.82 -3.81
CA GLY A 64 1.89 -1.53 -5.24
C GLY A 64 0.84 -0.49 -5.62
N ARG A 65 -0.37 -0.57 -5.02
CA ARG A 65 -1.40 0.47 -5.20
C ARG A 65 -0.93 1.83 -4.69
N LEU A 66 -0.30 1.88 -3.52
CA LEU A 66 0.31 3.11 -3.01
C LEU A 66 1.35 3.68 -3.98
N ALA A 67 2.22 2.84 -4.55
CA ALA A 67 3.19 3.28 -5.56
C ALA A 67 2.52 3.93 -6.78
N GLY A 68 1.38 3.37 -7.22
CA GLY A 68 0.52 3.90 -8.28
C GLY A 68 -0.08 5.26 -7.92
N ASN A 69 -0.69 5.38 -6.73
CA ASN A 69 -1.28 6.63 -6.26
C ASN A 69 -0.24 7.75 -6.14
N VAL A 70 0.98 7.43 -5.70
CA VAL A 70 2.10 8.39 -5.67
C VAL A 70 2.48 8.86 -7.07
N LYS A 71 2.47 7.98 -8.08
CA LYS A 71 2.71 8.36 -9.48
C LYS A 71 1.61 9.28 -10.01
N THR A 72 0.35 8.98 -9.70
CA THR A 72 -0.78 9.84 -10.07
C THR A 72 -0.64 11.24 -9.46
N ALA A 73 -0.27 11.32 -8.18
CA ALA A 73 0.00 12.59 -7.51
C ALA A 73 1.18 13.35 -8.14
N LEU A 74 2.24 12.64 -8.53
CA LEU A 74 3.37 13.22 -9.26
C LEU A 74 2.94 13.79 -10.62
N THR A 75 2.12 13.09 -11.39
CA THR A 75 1.58 13.60 -12.66
C THR A 75 0.73 14.86 -12.43
N GLY A 76 -0.12 14.87 -11.39
CA GLY A 76 -0.88 16.06 -11.03
C GLY A 76 0.00 17.25 -10.63
N LEU A 77 1.12 16.99 -9.93
CA LEU A 77 2.11 18.02 -9.59
C LEU A 77 2.82 18.56 -10.85
N GLU A 78 3.22 17.68 -11.77
CA GLU A 78 3.84 18.07 -13.05
C GLU A 78 2.88 18.89 -13.92
N ASP A 79 1.60 18.52 -13.95
CA ASP A 79 0.56 19.26 -14.65
C ASP A 79 0.31 20.62 -14.01
N GLY A 80 0.22 20.69 -12.68
CA GLY A 80 0.01 21.95 -11.95
C GLY A 80 1.20 22.93 -12.06
N GLN A 81 2.42 22.42 -12.27
CA GLN A 81 3.60 23.26 -12.50
C GLN A 81 3.58 23.93 -13.89
N LYS A 82 2.83 23.38 -14.86
CA LYS A 82 2.72 23.98 -16.20
C LYS A 82 2.09 25.37 -16.08
N GLY A 83 2.83 26.39 -16.51
CA GLY A 83 2.38 27.78 -16.46
C GLY A 83 2.75 28.56 -15.20
N ALA A 84 3.41 27.92 -14.22
CA ALA A 84 3.93 28.60 -13.02
C ALA A 84 5.19 29.46 -13.30
N ASN A 85 5.74 29.41 -14.52
CA ASN A 85 6.95 30.13 -14.92
C ASN A 85 6.66 31.61 -15.23
N ALA A 86 6.40 32.41 -14.19
CA ALA A 86 6.44 33.87 -14.29
C ALA A 86 7.88 34.36 -14.06
N SER A 87 8.46 35.07 -15.02
CA SER A 87 9.79 35.65 -14.87
C SER A 87 9.77 36.91 -13.99
N GLY A 88 10.84 37.12 -13.22
CA GLY A 88 11.03 38.36 -12.44
C GLY A 88 10.28 38.44 -11.11
N VAL A 89 9.58 37.37 -10.68
CA VAL A 89 8.90 37.33 -9.39
C VAL A 89 9.55 36.29 -8.47
N GLN A 90 9.97 36.69 -7.27
CA GLN A 90 10.63 35.79 -6.31
C GLN A 90 9.77 34.59 -5.91
N SER A 91 8.44 34.75 -5.87
CA SER A 91 7.52 33.64 -5.58
C SER A 91 7.55 32.55 -6.65
N ALA A 92 7.83 32.87 -7.91
CA ALA A 92 7.96 31.88 -8.97
C ALA A 92 9.24 31.03 -8.80
N VAL A 93 10.34 31.65 -8.35
CA VAL A 93 11.57 30.92 -8.01
C VAL A 93 11.34 29.98 -6.83
N ALA A 94 10.75 30.48 -5.75
CA ALA A 94 10.42 29.67 -4.58
C ALA A 94 9.47 28.50 -4.94
N GLN A 95 8.47 28.75 -5.80
CA GLN A 95 7.57 27.70 -6.29
C GLN A 95 8.32 26.62 -7.10
N ALA A 96 9.27 27.00 -7.95
CA ALA A 96 10.07 26.05 -8.71
C ALA A 96 10.93 25.16 -7.80
N GLU A 97 11.55 25.72 -6.76
CA GLU A 97 12.34 24.96 -5.78
C GLU A 97 11.49 23.96 -4.99
N VAL A 98 10.30 24.37 -4.56
CA VAL A 98 9.33 23.50 -3.88
C VAL A 98 8.90 22.38 -4.83
N TYR A 99 8.54 22.69 -6.08
CA TYR A 99 8.18 21.71 -7.09
C TYR A 99 9.28 20.66 -7.29
N GLU A 100 10.53 21.07 -7.50
CA GLU A 100 11.64 20.13 -7.71
C GLU A 100 11.89 19.22 -6.51
N THR A 101 11.75 19.77 -5.30
CA THR A 101 11.90 19.00 -4.06
C THR A 101 10.80 17.93 -3.94
N TRP A 102 9.54 18.31 -4.15
CA TRP A 102 8.42 17.38 -4.10
C TRP A 102 8.47 16.34 -5.22
N LYS A 103 8.83 16.75 -6.43
CA LYS A 103 9.04 15.85 -7.56
C LYS A 103 10.09 14.79 -7.24
N THR A 104 11.22 15.20 -6.68
CA THR A 104 12.29 14.28 -6.27
C THR A 104 11.81 13.31 -5.20
N TYR A 105 11.13 13.81 -4.17
CA TYR A 105 10.61 13.00 -3.08
C TYR A 105 9.58 11.96 -3.55
N LEU A 106 8.57 12.37 -4.34
CA LEU A 106 7.52 11.48 -4.82
C LEU A 106 8.06 10.39 -5.76
N ASN A 107 9.02 10.72 -6.62
CA ASN A 107 9.73 9.73 -7.43
C ASN A 107 10.44 8.68 -6.56
N ALA A 108 11.20 9.13 -5.57
CA ALA A 108 11.91 8.24 -4.66
C ALA A 108 10.95 7.37 -3.84
N LEU A 109 9.83 7.92 -3.37
CA LEU A 109 8.82 7.21 -2.61
C LEU A 109 8.16 6.11 -3.45
N SER A 110 7.74 6.41 -4.68
CA SER A 110 7.16 5.41 -5.58
C SER A 110 8.15 4.27 -5.86
N GLY A 111 9.42 4.60 -6.10
CA GLY A 111 10.48 3.61 -6.28
C GLY A 111 10.66 2.70 -5.05
N ARG A 112 10.66 3.27 -3.84
CA ARG A 112 10.73 2.49 -2.58
C ARG A 112 9.53 1.57 -2.40
N CYS A 113 8.32 2.04 -2.68
CA CYS A 113 7.13 1.19 -2.65
C CYS A 113 7.26 0.01 -3.63
N GLY A 114 7.74 0.24 -4.86
CA GLY A 114 8.00 -0.85 -5.82
C GLY A 114 9.02 -1.87 -5.32
N GLN A 115 10.10 -1.43 -4.68
CA GLN A 115 11.09 -2.33 -4.07
C GLN A 115 10.49 -3.15 -2.92
N ILE A 116 9.66 -2.54 -2.07
CA ILE A 116 8.99 -3.22 -0.96
C ILE A 116 7.99 -4.25 -1.50
N GLN A 117 7.18 -3.89 -2.50
CA GLN A 117 6.25 -4.82 -3.17
C GLN A 117 6.99 -6.07 -3.64
N GLY A 118 8.07 -5.92 -4.42
CA GLY A 118 8.82 -7.06 -4.95
C GLY A 118 9.43 -7.94 -3.86
N ARG A 119 9.86 -7.35 -2.73
CA ARG A 119 10.36 -8.11 -1.58
C ARG A 119 9.24 -8.92 -0.90
N LEU A 120 8.06 -8.34 -0.74
CA LEU A 120 6.89 -9.01 -0.14
C LEU A 120 6.42 -10.18 -1.03
N GLU A 121 6.33 -9.97 -2.34
CA GLU A 121 5.99 -11.03 -3.31
C GLU A 121 7.01 -12.18 -3.29
N LYS A 122 8.31 -11.84 -3.23
CA LYS A 122 9.38 -12.85 -3.13
C LYS A 122 9.32 -13.63 -1.83
N ALA A 123 9.04 -12.97 -0.69
CA ALA A 123 8.88 -13.63 0.59
C ALA A 123 7.72 -14.63 0.56
N GLY A 124 6.55 -14.22 0.07
CA GLY A 124 5.39 -15.10 -0.06
C GLY A 124 5.66 -16.33 -0.96
N ASN A 125 6.30 -16.12 -2.12
CA ASN A 125 6.65 -17.23 -3.02
C ASN A 125 7.71 -18.17 -2.41
N GLY A 126 8.74 -17.62 -1.75
CA GLY A 126 9.79 -18.42 -1.12
C GLY A 126 9.25 -19.29 0.01
N GLN A 127 8.32 -18.74 0.79
CA GLN A 127 7.68 -19.48 1.87
C GLN A 127 6.75 -20.58 1.35
N TYR A 128 5.93 -20.29 0.35
CA TYR A 128 5.06 -21.28 -0.30
C TYR A 128 5.85 -22.49 -0.82
N LYS A 129 6.98 -22.26 -1.48
CA LYS A 129 7.84 -23.34 -2.00
C LYS A 129 8.42 -24.21 -0.89
N ASN A 130 8.81 -23.61 0.24
CA ASN A 130 9.27 -24.38 1.40
C ASN A 130 8.15 -25.24 1.98
N ASP A 131 6.96 -24.67 2.17
CA ASP A 131 5.82 -25.40 2.74
C ASP A 131 5.38 -26.55 1.83
N GLU A 132 5.44 -26.38 0.51
CA GLU A 132 5.15 -27.43 -0.48
C GLU A 132 6.22 -28.54 -0.47
N ALA A 133 7.50 -28.19 -0.39
CA ALA A 133 8.59 -29.16 -0.29
C ALA A 133 8.48 -29.99 0.99
N ILE A 134 8.25 -29.35 2.13
CA ILE A 134 8.07 -30.03 3.41
C ILE A 134 6.88 -31.00 3.35
N LYS A 135 5.74 -30.57 2.81
CA LYS A 135 4.57 -31.47 2.63
C LYS A 135 4.91 -32.66 1.75
N THR A 136 5.58 -32.43 0.62
CA THR A 136 5.99 -33.50 -0.30
C THR A 136 6.89 -34.52 0.39
N ASP A 137 7.85 -34.07 1.22
CA ASP A 137 8.73 -34.96 1.97
C ASP A 137 7.94 -35.81 2.98
N PHE A 138 7.01 -35.21 3.72
CA PHE A 138 6.15 -35.92 4.67
C PHE A 138 5.17 -36.88 3.98
N ASP A 139 4.54 -36.47 2.86
CA ASP A 139 3.67 -37.33 2.06
C ASP A 139 4.46 -38.53 1.48
N GLY A 140 5.72 -38.30 1.10
CA GLY A 140 6.64 -39.35 0.68
C GLY A 140 6.95 -40.33 1.81
N MET A 141 7.24 -39.83 3.01
CA MET A 141 7.43 -40.67 4.20
C MET A 141 6.17 -41.47 4.53
N GLU A 142 5.00 -40.83 4.56
CA GLU A 142 3.72 -41.50 4.80
C GLU A 142 3.49 -42.62 3.77
N ALA A 143 3.77 -42.37 2.49
CA ALA A 143 3.65 -43.36 1.44
C ALA A 143 4.59 -44.57 1.63
N MET A 144 5.82 -44.35 2.12
CA MET A 144 6.80 -45.40 2.39
C MET A 144 6.44 -46.27 3.59
N TYR A 145 5.75 -45.72 4.60
CA TYR A 145 5.46 -46.40 5.86
C TYR A 145 3.97 -46.76 6.02
N LYS A 146 3.21 -46.88 4.92
CA LYS A 146 1.78 -47.24 4.94
C LYS A 146 1.49 -48.59 5.59
N ASP A 147 2.46 -49.50 5.56
CA ASP A 147 2.39 -50.85 6.11
C ASP A 147 2.82 -50.91 7.58
N THR A 148 3.34 -49.80 8.13
CA THR A 148 3.80 -49.73 9.51
C THR A 148 2.63 -49.35 10.41
N PRO A 149 2.16 -50.25 11.31
CA PRO A 149 1.09 -49.92 12.23
C PRO A 149 1.52 -48.78 13.17
N ALA A 150 0.61 -47.86 13.48
CA ALA A 150 0.87 -46.85 14.50
C ALA A 150 0.95 -47.53 15.89
N VAL A 151 2.18 -47.78 16.37
CA VAL A 151 2.45 -48.49 17.63
C VAL A 151 2.59 -47.56 18.85
N GLY A 152 2.27 -46.26 18.71
CA GLY A 152 2.40 -45.27 19.78
C GLY A 152 1.13 -44.44 19.96
N GLY A 153 0.53 -44.54 21.14
CA GLY A 153 -0.72 -43.86 21.52
C GLY A 153 -1.68 -44.85 22.19
N ASP A 154 -1.40 -45.19 23.45
CA ASP A 154 -2.29 -46.01 24.26
C ASP A 154 -3.69 -45.38 24.29
N GLN A 155 -4.66 -46.02 23.62
CA GLN A 155 -6.09 -45.80 23.81
C GLN A 155 -6.58 -46.36 25.16
N LYS A 156 -5.71 -46.41 26.17
CA LYS A 156 -6.03 -46.82 27.53
C LYS A 156 -5.35 -45.90 28.53
N ALA A 157 -5.99 -44.77 28.78
CA ALA A 157 -5.91 -44.12 30.08
C ALA A 157 -7.32 -43.73 30.54
N ARG A 158 -8.03 -44.77 31.03
CA ARG A 158 -9.13 -44.79 32.01
C ARG A 158 -10.48 -44.17 31.68
#